data_AF-A0A522DMK3-F1
#
_entry.id   AF-A0A522DMK3-F1
#
_cell.length_a   1.000
_cell.length_b   1.000
_cell.length_c   1.000
_cell.angle_alpha   90.00
_cell.angle_beta   90.00
_cell.angle_gamma   90.00
#
_symmetry.space_group_name_H-M   'P 1'
#
loop_
_entity.id
_entity.type
_entity.pdbx_description
1 polymer ?
#
loop_
_entity_poly.entity_id
_entity_poly.type
_entity_poly.pdbx_seq_one_letter_code
_entity_poly.pdbx_strand_id
1 'polypeptide(L)'
;MKNEINPDIVLPDNQNKKAADEPVKNSQISRRKFVGMAGTAAVGFTIVPRYVLGGKYFVAPSDKITLAYIGTGTQGIRELLPLLANEQFHVTAVCDPNKEAV
;
A
#
# COMPACT_ATOMS: atom_id res chain seq x y z
N MET A 1 -45.22 -69.62 -9.51
CA MET A 1 -45.70 -68.98 -8.27
C MET A 1 -44.70 -67.90 -7.91
N LYS A 2 -45.18 -66.68 -7.63
CA LYS A 2 -44.42 -65.45 -7.45
C LYS A 2 -43.53 -65.51 -6.20
N ASN A 3 -42.50 -64.65 -6.17
CA ASN A 3 -41.99 -63.88 -5.03
C ASN A 3 -40.82 -63.02 -5.59
N GLU A 4 -41.11 -61.84 -6.13
CA GLU A 4 -41.06 -60.54 -5.42
C GLU A 4 -39.67 -60.20 -4.87
N ILE A 5 -38.90 -59.43 -5.66
CA ILE A 5 -37.81 -58.59 -5.16
C ILE A 5 -38.02 -57.20 -5.76
N ASN A 6 -38.16 -56.25 -4.84
CA ASN A 6 -38.54 -54.84 -5.00
C ASN A 6 -37.61 -54.06 -5.95
N PRO A 7 -38.13 -53.19 -6.84
CA PRO A 7 -37.34 -52.17 -7.51
C PRO A 7 -36.85 -51.13 -6.48
N ASP A 8 -35.98 -50.23 -6.91
CA ASP A 8 -35.54 -49.03 -6.15
C ASP A 8 -34.34 -49.21 -5.21
N ILE A 9 -33.18 -49.51 -5.80
CA ILE A 9 -31.93 -48.89 -5.35
C ILE A 9 -31.42 -48.01 -6.49
N VAL A 10 -31.94 -46.79 -6.50
CA VAL A 10 -31.42 -45.69 -7.32
C VAL A 10 -30.03 -45.35 -6.78
N LEU A 11 -29.00 -45.80 -7.49
CA LEU A 11 -27.67 -45.19 -7.40
C LEU A 11 -27.83 -43.74 -7.88
N PRO A 12 -27.43 -42.71 -7.11
CA PRO A 12 -27.53 -41.35 -7.60
C PRO A 12 -26.65 -41.23 -8.84
N ASP A 13 -27.29 -40.96 -9.98
CA ASP A 13 -26.61 -40.48 -11.18
C ASP A 13 -25.69 -39.35 -10.72
N ASN A 14 -24.39 -39.55 -10.89
CA ASN A 14 -23.36 -38.56 -10.63
C ASN A 14 -23.72 -37.31 -11.44
N GLN A 15 -24.35 -36.34 -10.77
CA GLN A 15 -24.74 -35.03 -11.29
C GLN A 15 -23.51 -34.14 -11.49
N ASN A 16 -22.48 -34.65 -12.17
CA ASN A 16 -21.38 -33.83 -12.65
C ASN A 16 -21.23 -33.99 -14.16
N LYS A 17 -22.30 -33.65 -14.88
CA LYS A 17 -22.25 -33.31 -16.31
C LYS A 17 -22.14 -31.79 -16.45
N LYS A 18 -21.00 -31.21 -16.08
CA LYS A 18 -20.56 -29.88 -16.55
C LYS A 18 -19.08 -29.65 -16.24
N ALA A 19 -18.23 -30.51 -16.78
CA ALA A 19 -16.78 -30.31 -16.80
C ALA A 19 -16.27 -30.38 -18.25
N ALA A 20 -16.76 -29.49 -19.10
CA ALA A 20 -16.12 -29.17 -20.37
C ALA A 20 -16.71 -27.86 -20.92
N ASP A 21 -15.83 -26.91 -21.20
CA ASP A 21 -16.03 -25.75 -22.07
C ASP A 21 -16.60 -24.45 -21.46
N GLU A 22 -16.06 -24.00 -20.32
CA GLU A 22 -15.93 -22.55 -20.13
C GLU A 22 -14.59 -22.14 -20.75
N PRO A 23 -14.58 -21.30 -21.81
CA PRO A 23 -13.33 -20.90 -22.44
C PRO A 23 -12.54 -20.08 -21.42
N VAL A 24 -11.38 -20.60 -21.00
CA VAL A 24 -10.38 -19.83 -20.27
C VAL A 24 -10.01 -18.66 -21.17
N LYS A 25 -10.63 -17.49 -20.93
CA LYS A 25 -10.31 -16.25 -21.63
C LYS A 25 -8.85 -15.94 -21.36
N ASN A 26 -7.98 -16.31 -22.30
CA ASN A 26 -6.61 -15.84 -22.31
C ASN A 26 -6.66 -14.34 -22.58
N SER A 27 -6.63 -13.53 -21.52
CA SER A 27 -6.60 -12.08 -21.62
C SER A 27 -5.22 -11.63 -22.09
N GLN A 28 -4.88 -11.90 -23.35
CA GLN A 28 -3.67 -11.37 -23.96
C GLN A 28 -3.81 -9.86 -24.06
N ILE A 29 -3.10 -9.15 -23.19
CA ILE A 29 -2.91 -7.71 -23.31
C ILE A 29 -2.10 -7.47 -24.58
N SER A 30 -2.71 -6.80 -25.56
CA SER A 30 -1.99 -6.38 -26.75
C SER A 30 -0.97 -5.30 -26.38
N ARG A 31 0.18 -5.28 -27.05
CA ARG A 31 1.22 -4.25 -26.86
C ARG A 31 0.63 -2.83 -26.91
N ARG A 32 -0.33 -2.59 -27.81
CA ARG A 32 -1.05 -1.30 -27.92
C ARG A 32 -1.90 -0.99 -26.68
N LYS A 33 -2.62 -1.97 -26.14
CA LYS A 33 -3.36 -1.81 -24.87
C LYS A 33 -2.40 -1.58 -23.71
N PHE A 34 -1.27 -2.28 -23.66
CA PHE A 34 -0.24 -2.08 -22.64
C PHE A 34 0.33 -0.67 -22.68
N VAL A 35 0.78 -0.20 -23.85
CA VAL A 35 1.32 1.17 -24.01
C VAL A 35 0.25 2.22 -23.73
N GLY A 36 -0.99 1.99 -24.16
CA GLY A 36 -2.12 2.87 -23.83
C GLY A 36 -2.32 2.98 -22.32
N MET A 37 -2.43 1.86 -21.61
CA MET A 37 -2.57 1.81 -20.16
C MET A 37 -1.35 2.41 -19.44
N ALA A 38 -0.14 2.07 -19.86
CA ALA A 38 1.10 2.58 -19.28
C ALA A 38 1.22 4.10 -19.48
N GLY A 39 0.84 4.62 -20.65
CA GLY A 39 0.80 6.06 -20.93
C GLY A 39 -0.20 6.79 -20.04
N THR A 40 -1.40 6.24 -19.85
CA THR A 40 -2.40 6.84 -18.94
C THR A 40 -1.93 6.80 -17.48
N ALA A 41 -1.33 5.68 -17.06
CA ALA A 41 -0.77 5.55 -15.72
C ALA A 41 0.39 6.53 -15.49
N ALA A 42 1.28 6.70 -16.48
CA ALA A 42 2.41 7.62 -16.41
C ALA A 42 1.97 9.06 -16.14
N VAL A 43 0.89 9.53 -16.77
CA VAL A 43 0.32 10.86 -16.51
C VAL A 43 -0.09 10.99 -15.04
N GLY A 44 -0.76 9.98 -14.48
CA GLY A 44 -1.13 9.95 -13.07
C GLY A 44 0.06 10.11 -12.11
N PHE A 45 1.22 9.52 -12.43
CA PHE A 45 2.43 9.64 -11.61
C PHE A 45 3.13 11.01 -11.71
N THR A 46 2.79 11.83 -12.70
CA THR A 46 3.40 13.17 -12.85
C THR A 46 2.69 14.27 -12.05
N ILE A 47 1.47 13.99 -11.55
CA ILE A 47 0.70 14.95 -10.76
C ILE A 47 1.03 14.71 -9.28
N VAL A 48 1.96 15.50 -8.75
CA VAL A 48 2.39 15.43 -7.35
C VAL A 48 2.17 16.78 -6.63
N PRO A 49 1.98 16.78 -5.30
CA PRO A 49 1.89 18.02 -4.54
C PRO A 49 3.16 18.87 -4.64
N ARG A 50 3.01 20.20 -4.65
CA ARG A 50 4.12 21.15 -4.81
C ARG A 50 5.22 20.99 -3.74
N TYR A 51 4.85 20.68 -2.50
CA TYR A 51 5.84 20.51 -1.43
C TYR A 51 6.77 19.30 -1.64
N VAL A 52 6.40 18.35 -2.50
CA VAL A 52 7.23 17.18 -2.84
C VAL A 52 8.32 17.52 -3.85
N LEU A 53 8.02 18.42 -4.80
CA LEU A 53 8.97 18.87 -5.83
C LEU A 53 9.99 19.89 -5.31
N GLY A 54 9.74 20.48 -4.13
CA GLY A 54 10.55 21.55 -3.58
C GLY A 54 10.47 22.85 -4.39
N GLY A 55 11.48 23.70 -4.25
CA GLY A 55 11.62 24.97 -4.98
C GLY A 55 11.41 26.19 -4.09
N LYS A 56 11.11 27.35 -4.69
CA LYS A 56 10.99 28.60 -3.95
C LYS A 56 9.91 28.47 -2.86
N TYR A 57 10.31 28.69 -1.61
CA TYR A 57 9.49 28.60 -0.40
C TYR A 57 9.05 27.19 0.03
N PHE A 58 9.56 26.11 -0.57
CA PHE A 58 9.25 24.74 -0.16
C PHE A 58 10.51 23.87 -0.14
N VAL A 59 10.76 23.22 1.00
CA VAL A 59 11.80 22.21 1.11
C VAL A 59 11.20 20.84 0.76
N ALA A 60 11.73 20.20 -0.29
CA ALA A 60 11.32 18.84 -0.64
C ALA A 60 11.59 17.89 0.52
N PRO A 61 10.76 16.87 0.79
CA PRO A 61 11.00 15.90 1.85
C PRO A 61 12.36 15.20 1.73
N SER A 62 12.86 14.99 0.51
CA SER A 62 14.18 14.42 0.22
C SER A 62 15.35 15.31 0.66
N ASP A 63 15.11 16.62 0.77
CA ASP A 63 16.14 17.63 1.04
C ASP A 63 16.20 18.00 2.52
N LYS A 64 15.27 17.48 3.34
CA LYS A 64 15.24 17.71 4.79
C LYS A 64 16.34 16.93 5.49
N ILE A 65 16.96 17.55 6.48
CA ILE A 65 17.92 16.90 7.36
C ILE A 65 17.16 16.02 8.36
N THR A 66 17.31 14.71 8.21
CA THR A 66 16.74 13.74 9.14
C THR A 66 17.69 13.54 10.32
N LEU A 67 17.19 13.76 11.54
CA LEU A 67 18.02 13.63 12.75
C LEU A 67 17.25 13.02 13.93
N ALA A 68 18.02 12.48 14.88
CA ALA A 68 17.53 12.07 16.19
C ALA A 68 18.05 13.05 17.26
N TYR A 69 17.23 13.33 18.27
CA TYR A 69 17.52 14.28 19.33
C TYR A 69 17.79 13.57 20.66
N ILE A 70 18.92 13.82 21.30
CA ILE A 70 19.31 13.17 22.57
C ILE A 70 19.31 14.20 23.70
N GLY A 71 18.60 13.89 24.78
CA GLY A 71 18.44 14.73 25.96
C GLY A 71 17.28 15.71 25.79
N THR A 72 16.14 15.40 26.39
CA THR A 72 14.92 16.23 26.38
C THR A 72 14.66 16.88 27.74
N GLY A 73 15.72 17.34 28.39
CA GLY A 73 15.61 18.20 29.58
C GLY A 73 15.15 19.62 29.25
N THR A 74 15.14 20.51 30.24
CA THR A 74 14.63 21.89 30.10
C THR A 74 15.26 22.66 28.93
N GLN A 75 16.59 22.56 28.75
CA GLN A 75 17.27 23.18 27.60
C GLN A 75 16.98 22.44 26.29
N GLY A 76 17.00 21.10 26.33
CA GLY A 76 16.74 20.28 25.16
C GLY A 76 15.37 20.57 24.54
N ILE A 77 14.32 20.71 25.36
CA ILE A 77 12.98 21.07 24.88
C ILE A 77 12.95 22.49 24.30
N ARG A 78 13.63 23.46 24.93
CA ARG A 78 13.67 24.85 24.45
C ARG A 78 14.33 24.99 23.08
N GLU A 79 15.34 24.18 22.80
CA GLU A 79 16.02 24.13 21.49
C GLU A 79 15.25 23.28 20.47
N LEU A 80 14.63 22.18 20.92
CA LEU A 80 13.87 21.27 20.07
C LEU A 80 12.63 21.96 19.49
N LEU A 81 11.92 22.80 20.25
CA LEU A 81 10.68 23.44 19.78
C LEU A 81 10.90 24.34 18.54
N PRO A 82 11.86 25.27 18.50
CA PRO A 82 12.21 26.01 17.28
C PRO A 82 12.68 25.10 16.14
N LEU A 83 13.40 24.02 16.46
CA LEU A 83 13.90 23.07 15.46
C LEU A 83 12.75 22.31 14.78
N LEU A 84 11.73 21.89 15.53
CA LEU A 84 10.52 21.25 14.98
C LEU A 84 9.70 22.20 14.10
N ALA A 85 9.72 23.49 14.39
CA ALA A 85 9.04 24.50 13.56
C ALA A 85 9.78 24.82 12.26
N ASN A 86 11.06 24.41 12.14
CA ASN A 86 11.87 24.69 10.97
C ASN A 86 11.71 23.60 9.90
N GLU A 87 11.24 23.99 8.72
CA GLU A 87 10.94 23.05 7.61
C GLU A 87 12.16 22.28 7.07
N GLN A 88 13.37 22.75 7.36
CA GLN A 88 14.62 22.10 6.92
C GLN A 88 14.93 20.83 7.71
N PHE A 89 14.36 20.67 8.91
CA PHE A 89 14.67 19.55 9.77
C PHE A 89 13.49 18.57 9.85
N HIS A 90 13.83 17.29 9.96
CA HIS A 90 12.88 16.23 10.20
C HIS A 90 13.37 15.40 11.39
N VAL A 91 12.83 15.69 12.57
CA VAL A 91 13.15 14.95 13.80
C VAL A 91 12.36 13.65 13.80
N THR A 92 13.06 12.51 13.70
CA THR A 92 12.42 11.19 13.62
C THR A 92 12.38 10.45 14.94
N ALA A 93 13.30 10.78 15.85
CA ALA A 93 13.43 10.12 17.14
C ALA A 93 13.92 11.08 18.20
N VAL A 94 13.55 10.76 19.44
CA VAL A 94 14.06 11.41 20.65
C VAL A 94 14.53 10.34 21.64
N CYS A 95 15.51 10.66 22.47
CA CYS A 95 16.03 9.78 23.51
C CYS A 95 16.33 10.56 24.79
N ASP A 96 15.85 10.08 25.93
CA ASP A 96 16.17 10.60 27.26
C ASP A 96 16.19 9.45 28.28
N PRO A 97 17.10 9.44 29.28
CA PRO A 97 17.09 8.44 30.34
C PRO A 97 15.85 8.53 31.25
N ASN A 98 15.20 9.70 31.32
CA ASN A 98 13.95 9.88 32.03
C ASN A 98 12.78 9.74 31.05
N LYS A 99 11.78 8.96 31.46
CA LYS A 99 10.57 8.74 30.66
C LYS A 99 9.68 9.99 30.63
N GLU A 100 9.68 10.75 31.71
CA GLU A 100 8.82 11.93 31.89
C GLU A 100 9.65 13.21 31.77
N ALA A 101 9.10 14.22 31.12
CA ALA A 101 9.69 15.56 31.11
C ALA A 101 9.51 16.22 32.49
N VAL A 102 10.53 16.96 32.93
CA VAL A 102 10.51 17.76 34.17
C VAL A 102 10.11 19.20 33.85
#